data_AF-A0A9E5XLG0-F1
#
_entry.id   AF-A0A9E5XLG0-F1
#
_cell.length_a   1.000
_cell.length_b   1.000
_cell.length_c   1.000
_cell.angle_alpha   90.00
_cell.angle_beta   90.00
_cell.angle_gamma   90.00
#
_symmetry.space_group_name_H-M   'P 1'
#
loop_
_entity.id
_entity.type
_entity.pdbx_description
1 polymer ?
#
loop_
_entity_poly.entity_id
_entity_poly.type
_entity_poly.pdbx_seq_one_letter_code
_entity_poly.pdbx_strand_id
1 'polypeptide(L)'
;GASPTHPVDLRYGEDAVYVDTGDPLPPWADVVVPIEQTEPLDADGRPAADPRRPHTVRVRVALPPWKNVRPMGEDIVATQLVLPEGHVLRPADLGALAAAGFSHLTVARKPRVAILPTGTELVPIGTEPKPGDIIEFNSVVLAAQVNQWGGQATRYPITPDDFELIRERVAQAGAEHDLVLLNAGSSAGSEDFSARVVESLGELLVHGIAVRPGHPVIMGMLHLGDRRVPIIGVPGYPVSAALTGEIFVEPLLARWLGRAPHEPQTLTAHLTRKLTSPPGDDDYVRVAVGRVGERWLAAPLSRGAGVITSLVRADGIVIVPRGVQGLPAGAEVEVRLYRPPHELARSILAIGSHDVALDLMAQYLAPRRRRLSSAHVGSLGGLVALRRGEAHLAGAHLLDPETGEYNAPYVRRYLPGRRVALVTLTYRQQGLIVPRGNPKGIRGLEDLTRPDVRFVNRQRGAGTRILLDYHLERLGIRPEQVQGYDQEEYTHLAVAASVASGRADVGLGIAAAAQALGLDFIPLFTEQYDLVVPAEHYESETLAPVWEVLADDAFRAAVAALPGYDPSPMGQVRWVNA
;
A
#
# COMPACT_ATOMS: atom_id res chain seq x y z
N GLY A 1 -34.45 45.29 -37.10
CA GLY A 1 -33.32 44.34 -37.08
C GLY A 1 -33.54 43.30 -38.16
N ALA A 2 -32.48 42.70 -38.68
CA ALA A 2 -32.58 41.68 -39.71
C ALA A 2 -33.34 40.44 -39.21
N SER A 3 -34.10 39.80 -40.11
CA SER A 3 -34.76 38.52 -39.88
C SER A 3 -34.75 37.68 -41.15
N PRO A 4 -35.06 36.37 -41.11
CA PRO A 4 -35.09 35.54 -42.31
C PRO A 4 -36.05 36.07 -43.39
N THR A 5 -37.17 36.68 -42.98
CA THR A 5 -38.17 37.26 -43.88
C THR A 5 -37.91 38.72 -44.22
N HIS A 6 -37.05 39.41 -43.46
CA HIS A 6 -36.64 40.79 -43.68
C HIS A 6 -35.12 40.93 -43.49
N PRO A 7 -34.32 40.42 -44.45
CA PRO A 7 -32.87 40.49 -44.35
C PRO A 7 -32.36 41.93 -44.53
N VAL A 8 -31.14 42.17 -44.07
CA VAL A 8 -30.43 43.45 -44.26
C VAL A 8 -29.18 43.17 -45.09
N ASP A 9 -28.98 43.94 -46.15
CA ASP A 9 -27.82 43.84 -47.04
C ASP A 9 -26.79 44.90 -46.65
N LEU A 10 -25.57 44.48 -46.31
CA LEU A 10 -24.45 45.32 -45.89
C LEU A 10 -23.36 45.30 -46.97
N ARG A 11 -22.76 46.44 -47.28
CA ARG A 11 -21.72 46.51 -48.31
C ARG A 11 -20.39 46.01 -47.76
N TYR A 12 -19.78 45.03 -48.43
CA TYR A 12 -18.50 44.48 -48.00
C TYR A 12 -17.38 45.52 -48.19
N GLY A 13 -16.52 45.67 -47.19
CA GLY A 13 -15.44 46.65 -47.15
C GLY A 13 -15.86 48.05 -46.66
N GLU A 14 -17.16 48.34 -46.59
CA GLU A 14 -17.71 49.61 -46.09
C GLU A 14 -18.49 49.41 -44.78
N ASP A 15 -19.50 48.53 -44.79
CA ASP A 15 -20.40 48.27 -43.65
C ASP A 15 -20.10 46.93 -42.94
N ALA A 16 -19.41 46.03 -43.62
CA ALA A 16 -19.09 44.69 -43.13
C ALA A 16 -17.72 44.24 -43.64
N VAL A 17 -16.97 43.54 -42.81
CA VAL A 17 -15.72 42.85 -43.22
C VAL A 17 -15.72 41.42 -42.69
N TYR A 18 -14.99 40.55 -43.38
CA TYR A 18 -14.79 39.19 -42.93
C TYR A 18 -13.72 39.16 -41.83
N VAL A 19 -13.98 38.43 -40.75
CA VAL A 19 -13.05 38.17 -39.65
C VAL A 19 -13.11 36.69 -39.30
N ASP A 20 -11.96 36.08 -38.99
CA ASP A 20 -11.91 34.74 -38.41
C ASP A 20 -11.92 34.82 -36.87
N THR A 21 -12.17 33.68 -36.21
CA THR A 21 -12.18 33.63 -34.74
C THR A 21 -10.79 33.97 -34.19
N GLY A 22 -10.72 35.00 -33.35
CA GLY A 22 -9.47 35.49 -32.74
C GLY A 22 -8.91 36.73 -33.42
N ASP A 23 -9.44 37.14 -34.57
CA ASP A 23 -9.04 38.38 -35.23
C ASP A 23 -9.47 39.62 -34.42
N PRO A 24 -8.70 40.72 -34.49
CA PRO A 24 -9.10 41.98 -33.91
C PRO A 24 -10.34 42.54 -34.63
N LEU A 25 -11.34 42.95 -33.85
CA LEU A 25 -12.52 43.61 -34.41
C LEU A 25 -12.14 45.01 -34.95
N PRO A 26 -12.61 45.40 -36.15
CA PRO A 26 -12.41 46.76 -36.64
C PRO A 26 -12.97 47.81 -35.67
N PRO A 27 -12.34 49.00 -35.52
CA PRO A 27 -12.78 50.00 -34.55
C PRO A 27 -14.20 50.53 -34.71
N TRP A 28 -14.79 50.39 -35.90
CA TRP A 28 -16.15 50.83 -36.23
C TRP A 28 -17.21 49.76 -35.98
N ALA A 29 -16.81 48.49 -35.80
CA ALA A 29 -17.73 47.38 -35.63
C ALA A 29 -17.95 47.09 -34.14
N ASP A 30 -19.15 46.65 -33.80
CA ASP A 30 -19.52 46.26 -32.43
C ASP A 30 -20.13 44.86 -32.35
N VAL A 31 -20.26 44.11 -33.44
CA VAL A 31 -20.90 42.78 -33.45
C VAL A 31 -20.29 41.87 -34.51
N VAL A 32 -20.19 40.56 -34.22
CA VAL A 32 -19.79 39.55 -35.19
C VAL A 32 -20.96 38.61 -35.47
N VAL A 33 -21.41 38.58 -36.73
CA VAL A 33 -22.47 37.67 -37.18
C VAL A 33 -21.83 36.36 -37.64
N PRO A 34 -22.25 35.19 -37.12
CA PRO A 34 -21.75 33.90 -37.60
C PRO A 34 -22.02 33.71 -39.09
N ILE A 35 -21.06 33.13 -39.82
CA ILE A 35 -21.15 33.00 -41.28
C ILE A 35 -22.39 32.22 -41.72
N GLU A 36 -22.86 31.28 -40.90
CA GLU A 36 -24.07 30.47 -41.10
C GLU A 36 -25.37 31.31 -41.10
N GLN A 37 -25.31 32.54 -40.58
CA GLN A 37 -26.41 33.50 -40.54
C GLN A 37 -26.26 34.62 -41.59
N THR A 38 -25.29 34.47 -42.49
CA THR A 38 -25.01 35.41 -43.58
C THR A 38 -25.09 34.74 -44.93
N GLU A 39 -25.36 35.52 -45.97
CA GLU A 39 -25.34 35.08 -47.36
C GLU A 39 -24.48 36.05 -48.18
N PRO A 40 -23.35 35.61 -48.76
CA PRO A 40 -22.47 36.45 -49.55
C PRO A 40 -23.00 36.60 -50.98
N LEU A 41 -23.11 37.83 -51.46
CA LEU A 41 -23.68 38.17 -52.75
C LEU A 41 -22.70 38.95 -53.65
N ASP A 42 -22.74 38.70 -54.96
CA ASP A 42 -22.05 39.48 -55.98
C ASP A 42 -22.77 40.80 -56.30
N ALA A 43 -22.24 41.57 -57.26
CA ALA A 43 -22.80 42.86 -57.65
C ALA A 43 -24.22 42.75 -58.25
N ASP A 44 -24.60 41.57 -58.77
CA ASP A 44 -25.91 41.29 -59.36
C ASP A 44 -26.89 40.67 -58.34
N GLY A 45 -26.49 40.56 -57.06
CA GLY A 45 -27.31 40.01 -55.99
C GLY A 45 -27.43 38.48 -56.01
N ARG A 46 -26.53 37.78 -56.71
CA ARG A 46 -26.44 36.31 -56.75
C ARG A 46 -25.37 35.82 -55.77
N PRO A 47 -25.37 34.53 -55.38
CA PRO A 47 -24.33 33.99 -54.51
C PRO A 47 -22.92 34.30 -55.03
N ALA A 48 -22.10 34.96 -54.21
CA ALA A 48 -20.74 35.35 -54.59
C ALA A 48 -19.86 34.12 -54.80
N ALA A 49 -18.97 34.17 -55.81
CA ALA A 49 -18.00 33.12 -56.07
C ALA A 49 -16.92 33.00 -54.97
N ASP A 50 -16.51 34.13 -54.39
CA ASP A 50 -15.67 34.17 -53.18
C ASP A 50 -16.52 34.64 -51.99
N PRO A 51 -16.94 33.72 -51.10
CA PRO A 51 -17.77 34.07 -49.95
C PRO A 51 -17.04 34.93 -48.90
N ARG A 52 -15.70 35.04 -48.96
CA ARG A 52 -14.90 35.87 -48.04
C ARG A 52 -14.64 37.28 -48.57
N ARG A 53 -14.91 37.53 -49.86
CA ARG A 53 -14.83 38.84 -50.51
C ARG A 53 -16.04 39.12 -51.41
N PRO A 54 -17.27 39.06 -50.88
CA PRO A 54 -18.45 39.38 -51.66
C PRO A 54 -18.51 40.87 -52.00
N HIS A 55 -19.44 41.25 -52.88
CA HIS A 55 -19.80 42.66 -53.05
C HIS A 55 -20.72 43.11 -51.89
N THR A 56 -21.63 42.23 -51.48
CA THR A 56 -22.64 42.49 -50.43
C THR A 56 -22.77 41.30 -49.50
N VAL A 57 -22.93 41.52 -48.19
CA VAL A 57 -23.23 40.50 -47.19
C VAL A 57 -24.67 40.66 -46.73
N ARG A 58 -25.51 39.67 -47.01
CA ARG A 58 -26.90 39.64 -46.54
C ARG A 58 -26.97 39.00 -45.16
N VAL A 59 -27.43 39.74 -44.16
CA VAL A 59 -27.61 39.29 -42.78
C VAL A 59 -29.07 38.94 -42.53
N ARG A 60 -29.33 37.79 -41.92
CA ARG A 60 -30.69 37.26 -41.66
C ARG A 60 -31.08 37.19 -40.19
N VAL A 61 -30.22 37.68 -39.30
CA VAL A 61 -30.43 37.66 -37.85
C VAL A 61 -30.12 39.02 -37.22
N ALA A 62 -30.89 39.41 -36.23
CA ALA A 62 -30.60 40.56 -35.39
C ALA A 62 -29.82 40.09 -34.14
N LEU A 63 -28.62 40.64 -33.94
CA LEU A 63 -27.80 40.40 -32.74
C LEU A 63 -27.65 41.71 -31.96
N PRO A 64 -27.61 41.67 -30.62
CA PRO A 64 -27.32 42.85 -29.82
C PRO A 64 -25.85 43.29 -29.99
N PRO A 65 -25.52 44.56 -29.72
CA PRO A 65 -24.14 45.02 -29.66
C PRO A 65 -23.27 44.14 -28.76
N TRP A 66 -22.01 43.98 -29.15
CA TRP A 66 -20.95 43.17 -28.53
C TRP A 66 -21.19 41.66 -28.52
N LYS A 67 -22.20 41.17 -29.25
CA LYS A 67 -22.41 39.74 -29.40
C LYS A 67 -21.29 39.11 -30.23
N ASN A 68 -20.77 37.99 -29.73
CA ASN A 68 -19.65 37.24 -30.30
C ASN A 68 -18.34 38.07 -30.37
N VAL A 69 -18.25 39.15 -29.60
CA VAL A 69 -17.03 39.92 -29.41
C VAL A 69 -16.44 39.58 -28.04
N ARG A 70 -15.16 39.25 -27.99
CA ARG A 70 -14.44 38.98 -26.74
C ARG A 70 -13.72 40.25 -26.30
N PRO A 71 -14.05 40.85 -25.14
CA PRO A 71 -13.44 42.10 -24.71
C PRO A 71 -11.97 41.90 -24.30
N MET A 72 -11.17 42.96 -24.44
CA MET A 72 -9.80 42.95 -23.93
C MET A 72 -9.81 42.76 -22.41
N GLY A 73 -9.01 41.79 -21.91
CA GLY A 73 -8.96 41.48 -20.49
C GLY A 73 -10.10 40.60 -19.97
N GLU A 74 -10.85 39.90 -20.84
CA GLU A 74 -11.87 38.92 -20.43
C GLU A 74 -11.30 37.80 -19.53
N ASP A 75 -10.02 37.44 -19.72
CA ASP A 75 -9.33 36.39 -18.97
C ASP A 75 -8.33 36.97 -17.95
N ILE A 76 -7.26 37.61 -18.44
CA ILE A 76 -6.19 38.19 -17.61
C ILE A 76 -6.03 39.67 -17.91
N VAL A 77 -6.11 40.50 -16.88
CA VAL A 77 -5.84 41.94 -16.95
C VAL A 77 -4.43 42.23 -16.45
N ALA A 78 -3.77 43.25 -17.02
CA ALA A 78 -2.49 43.72 -16.52
C ALA A 78 -2.56 44.01 -15.01
N THR A 79 -1.52 43.63 -14.26
CA THR A 79 -1.39 43.76 -12.80
C THR A 79 -2.28 42.86 -11.94
N GLN A 80 -3.16 42.05 -12.56
CA GLN A 80 -3.92 41.02 -11.85
C GLN A 80 -2.97 39.93 -11.36
N LEU A 81 -3.16 39.49 -10.11
CA LEU A 81 -2.49 38.31 -9.58
C LEU A 81 -3.01 37.06 -10.30
N VAL A 82 -2.14 36.36 -11.03
CA VAL A 82 -2.50 35.12 -11.74
C VAL A 82 -2.48 33.93 -10.76
N LEU A 83 -1.42 33.81 -9.96
CA LEU A 83 -1.24 32.75 -8.97
C LEU A 83 -0.64 33.31 -7.68
N PRO A 84 -1.08 32.86 -6.49
CA PRO A 84 -0.43 33.23 -5.23
C PRO A 84 0.91 32.51 -5.04
N GLU A 85 1.77 33.06 -4.18
CA GLU A 85 2.99 32.38 -3.71
C GLU A 85 2.64 31.08 -2.95
N GLY A 86 3.48 30.06 -3.05
CA GLY A 86 3.25 28.74 -2.44
C GLY A 86 2.33 27.82 -3.24
N HIS A 87 1.85 28.28 -4.41
CA HIS A 87 1.01 27.48 -5.29
C HIS A 87 1.79 26.36 -6.00
N VAL A 88 1.30 25.13 -5.91
CA VAL A 88 1.86 23.99 -6.65
C VAL A 88 1.32 24.01 -8.08
N LEU A 89 2.22 24.24 -9.04
CA LEU A 89 1.87 24.37 -10.45
C LEU A 89 1.23 23.10 -11.03
N ARG A 90 0.02 23.24 -11.58
CA ARG A 90 -0.71 22.23 -12.35
C ARG A 90 -0.62 22.56 -13.85
N PRO A 91 -1.01 21.64 -14.75
CA PRO A 91 -0.93 21.88 -16.20
C PRO A 91 -1.66 23.16 -16.66
N ALA A 92 -2.84 23.45 -16.11
CA ALA A 92 -3.59 24.67 -16.45
C ALA A 92 -2.88 25.95 -15.99
N ASP A 93 -2.21 25.90 -14.84
CA ASP A 93 -1.49 27.04 -14.27
C ASP A 93 -0.30 27.43 -15.17
N LEU A 94 0.37 26.45 -15.77
CA LEU A 94 1.42 26.70 -16.78
C LEU A 94 0.86 27.40 -18.02
N GLY A 95 -0.35 27.02 -18.47
CA GLY A 95 -1.05 27.68 -19.57
C GLY A 95 -1.40 29.13 -19.25
N ALA A 96 -1.92 29.39 -18.05
CA ALA A 96 -2.25 30.74 -17.60
C ALA A 96 -1.00 31.64 -17.51
N LEU A 97 0.12 31.11 -16.98
CA LEU A 97 1.38 31.84 -16.91
C LEU A 97 1.95 32.16 -18.29
N ALA A 98 1.87 31.21 -19.23
CA ALA A 98 2.29 31.42 -20.61
C ALA A 98 1.39 32.45 -21.32
N ALA A 99 0.07 32.38 -21.13
CA ALA A 99 -0.89 33.35 -21.66
C ALA A 99 -0.66 34.76 -21.10
N ALA A 100 -0.20 34.87 -19.84
CA ALA A 100 0.23 36.12 -19.22
C ALA A 100 1.61 36.61 -19.70
N GLY A 101 2.29 35.87 -20.59
CA GLY A 101 3.56 36.27 -21.20
C GLY A 101 4.82 35.86 -20.42
N PHE A 102 4.71 35.03 -19.38
CA PHE A 102 5.86 34.58 -18.61
C PHE A 102 6.56 33.38 -19.27
N SER A 103 7.85 33.55 -19.58
CA SER A 103 8.72 32.48 -20.10
C SER A 103 9.62 31.84 -19.04
N HIS A 104 9.80 32.51 -17.91
CA HIS A 104 10.63 32.07 -16.80
C HIS A 104 9.90 32.33 -15.48
N LEU A 105 10.05 31.41 -14.53
CA LEU A 105 9.39 31.45 -13.24
C LEU A 105 10.42 31.29 -12.12
N THR A 106 10.28 32.08 -11.06
CA THR A 106 11.00 31.84 -9.82
C THR A 106 10.22 30.81 -9.01
N VAL A 107 10.85 29.68 -8.71
CA VAL A 107 10.24 28.58 -7.94
C VAL A 107 11.11 28.21 -6.75
N ALA A 108 10.50 27.61 -5.72
CA ALA A 108 11.25 27.01 -4.63
C ALA A 108 12.19 25.93 -5.17
N ARG A 109 13.48 26.00 -4.80
CA ARG A 109 14.42 24.92 -5.11
C ARG A 109 14.06 23.68 -4.30
N LYS A 110 14.36 22.50 -4.83
CA LYS A 110 14.20 21.24 -4.08
C LYS A 110 15.16 21.23 -2.87
N PRO A 111 14.66 20.99 -1.64
CA PRO A 111 15.53 20.79 -0.49
C PRO A 111 16.39 19.54 -0.68
N ARG A 112 17.70 19.66 -0.45
CA ARG A 112 18.66 18.57 -0.58
C ARG A 112 18.74 17.81 0.75
N VAL A 113 18.45 16.52 0.73
CA VAL A 113 18.42 15.67 1.94
C VAL A 113 19.47 14.57 1.81
N ALA A 114 20.43 14.56 2.73
CA ALA A 114 21.41 13.47 2.84
C ALA A 114 20.84 12.34 3.70
N ILE A 115 21.04 11.09 3.29
CA ILE A 115 20.64 9.89 4.03
C ILE A 115 21.87 9.03 4.28
N LEU A 116 22.23 8.86 5.54
CA LEU A 116 23.45 8.18 5.98
C LEU A 116 23.06 6.92 6.75
N PRO A 117 23.07 5.74 6.11
CA PRO A 117 22.89 4.50 6.82
C PRO A 117 24.15 4.16 7.64
N THR A 118 23.97 3.77 8.90
CA THR A 118 25.04 3.29 9.77
C THR A 118 24.70 1.96 10.41
N GLY A 119 25.71 1.10 10.55
CA GLY A 119 25.58 -0.22 11.13
C GLY A 119 26.68 -1.14 10.65
N THR A 120 27.39 -1.77 11.57
CA THR A 120 28.48 -2.72 11.25
C THR A 120 27.94 -4.01 10.64
N GLU A 121 26.69 -4.35 10.95
CA GLU A 121 25.95 -5.48 10.40
C GLU A 121 25.36 -5.21 9.01
N LEU A 122 25.35 -3.96 8.55
CA LEU A 122 24.70 -3.58 7.31
C LEU A 122 25.54 -3.95 6.08
N VAL A 123 24.91 -4.61 5.12
CA VAL A 123 25.51 -4.94 3.82
C VAL A 123 24.75 -4.27 2.66
N PRO A 124 25.42 -3.92 1.55
CA PRO A 124 24.77 -3.33 0.39
C PRO A 124 23.74 -4.26 -0.27
N ILE A 125 22.71 -3.67 -0.88
CA ILE A 125 21.73 -4.36 -1.72
C ILE A 125 22.44 -5.14 -2.83
N GLY A 126 22.04 -6.39 -3.03
CA GLY A 126 22.63 -7.30 -4.02
C GLY A 126 23.76 -8.17 -3.48
N THR A 127 24.19 -7.94 -2.23
CA THR A 127 25.12 -8.84 -1.52
C THR A 127 24.37 -10.06 -1.01
N GLU A 128 24.96 -11.25 -1.13
CA GLU A 128 24.47 -12.46 -0.45
C GLU A 128 24.81 -12.35 1.06
N PRO A 129 23.81 -12.23 1.95
CA PRO A 129 24.06 -11.96 3.37
C PRO A 129 24.58 -13.21 4.09
N LYS A 130 25.56 -13.02 4.97
CA LYS A 130 26.03 -14.03 5.92
C LYS A 130 25.21 -13.98 7.21
N PRO A 131 25.28 -15.01 8.08
CA PRO A 131 24.65 -14.95 9.39
C PRO A 131 25.12 -13.71 10.18
N GLY A 132 24.16 -12.85 10.55
CA GLY A 132 24.43 -11.58 11.22
C GLY A 132 24.32 -10.36 10.29
N ASP A 133 24.47 -10.54 8.98
CA ASP A 133 24.35 -9.45 8.02
C ASP A 133 22.87 -9.04 7.83
N ILE A 134 22.65 -7.74 7.69
CA ILE A 134 21.35 -7.15 7.36
C ILE A 134 21.50 -6.34 6.08
N ILE A 135 20.71 -6.66 5.06
CA ILE A 135 20.70 -5.86 3.83
C ILE A 135 20.15 -4.47 4.15
N GLU A 136 20.90 -3.42 3.80
CA GLU A 136 20.46 -2.04 4.01
C GLU A 136 19.40 -1.66 2.96
N PHE A 137 18.18 -1.32 3.42
CA PHE A 137 17.09 -0.88 2.55
C PHE A 137 16.32 0.34 3.05
N ASN A 138 16.57 0.81 4.28
CA ASN A 138 15.88 1.97 4.85
C ASN A 138 16.19 3.24 4.06
N SER A 139 17.43 3.39 3.60
CA SER A 139 17.85 4.54 2.79
C SER A 139 17.10 4.62 1.46
N VAL A 140 16.64 3.48 0.92
CA VAL A 140 15.77 3.42 -0.27
C VAL A 140 14.39 3.98 0.06
N VAL A 141 13.80 3.53 1.17
CA VAL A 141 12.47 3.98 1.62
C VAL A 141 12.47 5.49 1.87
N LEU A 142 13.43 5.98 2.66
CA LEU A 142 13.58 7.39 3.00
C LEU A 142 13.83 8.25 1.75
N ALA A 143 14.68 7.79 0.82
CA ALA A 143 14.94 8.52 -0.41
C ALA A 143 13.69 8.63 -1.30
N ALA A 144 12.92 7.55 -1.42
CA ALA A 144 11.68 7.55 -2.17
C ALA A 144 10.65 8.51 -1.55
N GLN A 145 10.49 8.49 -0.21
CA GLN A 145 9.62 9.42 0.52
C GLN A 145 10.03 10.89 0.29
N VAL A 146 11.31 11.22 0.49
CA VAL A 146 11.83 12.58 0.25
C VAL A 146 11.56 13.06 -1.17
N ASN A 147 11.84 12.22 -2.18
CA ASN A 147 11.62 12.56 -3.58
C ASN A 147 10.12 12.74 -3.90
N GLN A 148 9.25 11.90 -3.32
CA GLN A 148 7.80 12.01 -3.45
C GLN A 148 7.28 13.33 -2.86
N TRP A 149 7.89 13.83 -1.79
CA TRP A 149 7.49 15.07 -1.12
C TRP A 149 8.10 16.35 -1.71
N GLY A 150 8.85 16.22 -2.81
CA GLY A 150 9.44 17.34 -3.55
C GLY A 150 10.89 17.66 -3.18
N GLY A 151 11.51 16.90 -2.29
CA GLY A 151 12.93 16.99 -1.97
C GLY A 151 13.83 16.32 -3.02
N GLN A 152 15.14 16.44 -2.81
CA GLN A 152 16.17 15.74 -3.57
C GLN A 152 17.01 14.90 -2.60
N ALA A 153 16.80 13.58 -2.61
CA ALA A 153 17.51 12.67 -1.75
C ALA A 153 18.89 12.26 -2.30
N THR A 154 19.90 12.25 -1.43
CA THR A 154 21.24 11.70 -1.69
C THR A 154 21.50 10.57 -0.69
N ARG A 155 21.64 9.33 -1.19
CA ARG A 155 22.01 8.18 -0.37
C ARG A 155 23.53 8.05 -0.28
N TYR A 156 24.07 8.05 0.93
CA TYR A 156 25.48 7.82 1.17
C TYR A 156 25.78 6.32 1.31
N PRO A 157 27.05 5.90 1.12
CA PRO A 157 27.48 4.55 1.46
C PRO A 157 27.26 4.24 2.95
N ILE A 158 27.10 2.95 3.25
CA ILE A 158 27.02 2.43 4.63
C ILE A 158 28.28 2.85 5.38
N THR A 159 28.09 3.45 6.55
CA THR A 159 29.19 3.79 7.46
C THR A 159 29.17 2.80 8.64
N PRO A 160 30.27 2.09 8.94
CA PRO A 160 30.35 1.23 10.12
C PRO A 160 30.11 2.01 11.41
N ASP A 161 29.82 1.30 12.51
CA ASP A 161 29.59 1.93 13.82
C ASP A 161 30.92 2.38 14.47
N ASP A 162 31.49 3.45 13.90
CA ASP A 162 32.67 4.14 14.40
C ASP A 162 32.35 5.63 14.55
N PHE A 163 32.56 6.16 15.75
CA PHE A 163 32.21 7.54 16.08
C PHE A 163 32.86 8.56 15.14
N GLU A 164 34.16 8.44 14.87
CA GLU A 164 34.87 9.42 14.05
C GLU A 164 34.46 9.33 12.59
N LEU A 165 34.30 8.11 12.06
CA LEU A 165 33.81 7.91 10.69
C LEU A 165 32.40 8.48 10.49
N ILE A 166 31.50 8.24 11.45
CA ILE A 166 30.13 8.78 11.39
C ILE A 166 30.17 10.31 11.50
N ARG A 167 30.97 10.86 12.44
CA ARG A 167 31.13 12.30 12.63
C ARG A 167 31.63 12.99 11.36
N GLU A 168 32.67 12.46 10.74
CA GLU A 168 33.21 12.98 9.48
C GLU A 168 32.17 12.92 8.35
N ARG A 169 31.43 11.82 8.25
CA ARG A 169 30.39 11.65 7.23
C ARG A 169 29.23 12.63 7.42
N VAL A 170 28.79 12.83 8.66
CA VAL A 170 27.74 13.81 9.00
C VAL A 170 28.21 15.24 8.70
N ALA A 171 29.45 15.58 9.03
CA ALA A 171 30.02 16.90 8.71
C ALA A 171 30.10 17.14 7.19
N GLN A 172 30.55 16.14 6.43
CA GLN A 172 30.56 16.20 4.95
C GLN A 172 29.13 16.42 4.42
N ALA A 173 28.17 15.62 4.89
CA ALA A 173 26.78 15.72 4.44
C ALA A 173 26.16 17.09 4.75
N GLY A 174 26.38 17.63 5.96
CA GLY A 174 25.87 18.93 6.37
C GLY A 174 26.52 20.11 5.64
N ALA A 175 27.75 19.99 5.15
CA ALA A 175 28.37 21.03 4.31
C ALA A 175 27.64 21.18 2.96
N GLU A 176 27.09 20.08 2.44
CA GLU A 176 26.52 20.02 1.10
C GLU A 176 24.99 20.01 1.06
N HIS A 177 24.30 19.62 2.12
CA HIS A 177 22.85 19.37 2.13
C HIS A 177 22.11 20.32 3.08
N ASP A 178 20.77 20.36 2.95
CA ASP A 178 19.88 21.19 3.76
C ASP A 178 19.30 20.44 4.96
N LEU A 179 19.28 19.10 4.90
CA LEU A 179 18.84 18.20 5.96
C LEU A 179 19.71 16.95 5.94
N VAL A 180 20.10 16.47 7.13
CA VAL A 180 20.82 15.21 7.30
C VAL A 180 19.92 14.20 8.03
N LEU A 181 19.71 13.03 7.43
CA LEU A 181 19.05 11.89 8.04
C LEU A 181 20.12 10.85 8.39
N LEU A 182 20.44 10.73 9.66
CA LEU A 182 21.36 9.72 10.17
C LEU A 182 20.55 8.48 10.52
N ASN A 183 20.56 7.47 9.66
CA ASN A 183 19.81 6.25 9.91
C ASN A 183 20.67 5.23 10.64
N ALA A 184 20.49 5.15 11.96
CA ALA A 184 21.30 4.33 12.84
C ALA A 184 20.46 3.34 13.64
N GLY A 185 21.07 2.22 14.01
CA GLY A 185 20.51 1.29 14.98
C GLY A 185 20.21 2.00 16.30
N SER A 186 18.96 1.98 16.73
CA SER A 186 18.56 2.59 17.99
C SER A 186 18.74 1.60 19.13
N SER A 187 19.69 1.84 20.01
CA SER A 187 19.68 1.19 21.31
C SER A 187 19.95 2.22 22.40
N ALA A 188 19.10 2.24 23.42
CA ALA A 188 19.39 2.81 24.73
C ALA A 188 20.51 2.02 25.47
N GLY A 189 21.50 1.54 24.70
CA GLY A 189 22.68 0.82 25.15
C GLY A 189 23.90 1.73 25.17
N SER A 190 25.03 1.18 25.55
CA SER A 190 26.28 1.89 25.84
C SER A 190 26.94 2.65 24.67
N GLU A 191 26.36 2.63 23.47
CA GLU A 191 26.96 3.13 22.23
C GLU A 191 25.97 3.96 21.39
N ASP A 192 25.29 4.95 21.98
CA ASP A 192 24.51 5.93 21.19
C ASP A 192 25.46 6.89 20.45
N PHE A 193 25.99 6.45 19.31
CA PHE A 193 26.82 7.27 18.44
C PHE A 193 26.04 8.45 17.85
N SER A 194 24.73 8.30 17.65
CA SER A 194 23.92 9.31 16.97
C SER A 194 23.82 10.59 17.79
N ALA A 195 23.41 10.49 19.05
CA ALA A 195 23.30 11.64 19.94
C ALA A 195 24.65 12.35 20.12
N ARG A 196 25.71 11.56 20.38
CA ARG A 196 27.08 12.08 20.56
C ARG A 196 27.61 12.79 19.32
N VAL A 197 27.34 12.28 18.12
CA VAL A 197 27.77 12.91 16.87
C VAL A 197 27.08 14.27 16.70
N VAL A 198 25.77 14.34 16.97
CA VAL A 198 25.01 15.59 16.93
C VAL A 198 25.57 16.62 17.92
N GLU A 199 25.81 16.22 19.18
CA GLU A 199 26.39 17.08 20.22
C GLU A 199 27.81 17.54 19.86
N SER A 200 28.61 16.70 19.20
CA SER A 200 29.99 17.05 18.80
C SER A 200 30.06 18.05 17.65
N LEU A 201 29.03 18.10 16.79
CA LEU A 201 28.97 18.94 15.60
C LEU A 201 28.00 20.11 15.75
N GLY A 202 27.30 20.23 16.88
CA GLY A 202 26.26 21.24 17.08
C GLY A 202 25.48 21.05 18.37
N GLU A 203 24.16 21.08 18.27
CA GLU A 203 23.25 21.04 19.42
C GLU A 203 22.20 19.94 19.26
N LEU A 204 22.08 19.07 20.28
CA LEU A 204 21.01 18.09 20.37
C LEU A 204 19.78 18.73 21.02
N LEU A 205 18.64 18.70 20.32
CA LEU A 205 17.41 19.37 20.73
C LEU A 205 16.38 18.39 21.32
N VAL A 206 16.33 17.18 20.77
CA VAL A 206 15.38 16.13 21.18
C VAL A 206 16.11 14.80 21.24
N HIS A 207 15.94 14.09 22.35
CA HIS A 207 16.50 12.76 22.57
C HIS A 207 15.37 11.77 22.89
N GLY A 208 14.70 11.30 21.84
CA GLY A 208 13.55 10.43 21.94
C GLY A 208 12.21 11.16 21.92
N ILE A 209 11.19 10.45 21.45
CA ILE A 209 9.82 10.95 21.26
C ILE A 209 8.81 9.92 21.78
N ALA A 210 7.65 10.39 22.22
CA ALA A 210 6.58 9.52 22.69
C ALA A 210 5.73 8.97 21.52
N VAL A 211 6.37 8.27 20.59
CA VAL A 211 5.77 7.68 19.39
C VAL A 211 6.19 6.22 19.26
N ARG A 212 5.23 5.36 18.91
CA ARG A 212 5.47 3.93 18.68
C ARG A 212 4.94 3.50 17.31
N PRO A 213 5.74 2.76 16.51
CA PRO A 213 7.17 2.57 16.65
C PRO A 213 7.93 3.86 16.25
N GLY A 214 9.02 4.20 16.93
CA GLY A 214 9.74 5.45 16.67
C GLY A 214 10.34 6.15 17.89
N HIS A 215 10.18 5.58 19.09
CA HIS A 215 10.66 6.19 20.33
C HIS A 215 12.08 6.78 20.30
N PRO A 216 13.10 6.15 19.68
CA PRO A 216 14.49 6.64 19.75
C PRO A 216 14.86 7.66 18.67
N VAL A 217 13.90 8.36 18.05
CA VAL A 217 14.21 9.47 17.15
C VAL A 217 14.93 10.58 17.92
N ILE A 218 16.04 11.06 17.36
CA ILE A 218 16.72 12.25 17.87
C ILE A 218 16.66 13.37 16.84
N MET A 219 16.68 14.61 17.31
CA MET A 219 16.72 15.79 16.44
C MET A 219 17.72 16.81 16.98
N GLY A 220 18.44 17.45 16.09
CA GLY A 220 19.40 18.48 16.45
C GLY A 220 19.69 19.44 15.31
N MET A 221 20.64 20.32 15.57
CA MET A 221 21.13 21.32 14.63
C MET A 221 22.64 21.23 14.54
N LEU A 222 23.17 20.94 13.35
CA LEU A 222 24.60 20.98 13.07
C LEU A 222 25.06 22.43 12.90
N HIS A 223 26.22 22.76 13.44
CA HIS A 223 26.87 24.07 13.34
C HIS A 223 28.19 23.93 12.55
N LEU A 224 28.11 24.08 11.23
CA LEU A 224 29.24 23.86 10.31
C LEU A 224 29.69 25.20 9.71
N GLY A 225 30.61 25.88 10.39
CA GLY A 225 30.98 27.26 10.09
C GLY A 225 29.76 28.17 10.27
N ASP A 226 29.40 28.93 9.23
CA ASP A 226 28.22 29.80 9.25
C ASP A 226 26.90 29.07 8.92
N ARG A 227 26.96 27.79 8.54
CA ARG A 227 25.76 27.00 8.18
C ARG A 227 25.16 26.33 9.41
N ARG A 228 23.84 26.43 9.53
CA ARG A 228 23.02 25.63 10.45
C ARG A 228 22.21 24.62 9.65
N VAL A 229 22.39 23.34 9.93
CA VAL A 229 21.74 22.27 9.18
C VAL A 229 21.02 21.33 10.13
N PRO A 230 19.69 21.17 10.03
CA PRO A 230 18.97 20.22 10.86
C PRO A 230 19.44 18.79 10.58
N ILE A 231 19.50 18.01 11.65
CA ILE A 231 19.80 16.58 11.60
C ILE A 231 18.72 15.82 12.35
N ILE A 232 18.27 14.71 11.77
CA ILE A 232 17.33 13.78 12.39
C ILE A 232 18.00 12.41 12.44
N GLY A 233 18.15 11.87 13.65
CA GLY A 233 18.51 10.48 13.84
C GLY A 233 17.29 9.59 13.66
N VAL A 234 17.32 8.79 12.61
CA VAL A 234 16.23 7.92 12.17
C VAL A 234 16.48 6.51 12.68
N PRO A 235 15.55 5.87 13.41
CA PRO A 235 15.76 4.53 13.95
C PRO A 235 16.00 3.47 12.86
N GLY A 236 16.88 2.50 13.14
CA GLY A 236 17.24 1.42 12.21
C GLY A 236 16.10 0.45 11.88
N TYR A 237 15.03 0.42 12.67
CA TYR A 237 13.85 -0.37 12.32
C TYR A 237 13.08 0.27 11.15
N PRO A 238 12.76 -0.48 10.09
CA PRO A 238 12.21 0.07 8.86
C PRO A 238 10.88 0.78 9.01
N VAL A 239 10.02 0.29 9.90
CA VAL A 239 8.72 0.91 10.17
C VAL A 239 8.90 2.23 10.90
N SER A 240 9.81 2.26 11.87
CA SER A 240 10.18 3.49 12.57
C SER A 240 10.81 4.49 11.61
N ALA A 241 11.66 4.05 10.68
CA ALA A 241 12.29 4.92 9.70
C ALA A 241 11.24 5.59 8.79
N ALA A 242 10.34 4.81 8.20
CA ALA A 242 9.28 5.33 7.34
C ALA A 242 8.36 6.31 8.07
N LEU A 243 7.95 5.99 9.31
CA LEU A 243 7.13 6.88 10.13
C LEU A 243 7.86 8.15 10.55
N THR A 244 9.16 8.08 10.82
CA THR A 244 9.97 9.27 11.12
C THR A 244 9.97 10.22 9.92
N GLY A 245 10.05 9.66 8.71
CA GLY A 245 9.84 10.41 7.47
C GLY A 245 8.49 11.13 7.45
N GLU A 246 7.39 10.41 7.68
CA GLU A 246 6.03 10.96 7.61
C GLU A 246 5.75 12.01 8.69
N ILE A 247 6.22 11.79 9.92
CA ILE A 247 5.91 12.64 11.08
C ILE A 247 6.76 13.92 11.10
N PHE A 248 8.04 13.84 10.70
CA PHE A 248 8.98 14.95 10.88
C PHE A 248 9.57 15.48 9.57
N VAL A 249 9.87 14.61 8.60
CA VAL A 249 10.53 15.04 7.35
C VAL A 249 9.52 15.65 6.38
N GLU A 250 8.36 15.04 6.18
CA GLU A 250 7.33 15.57 5.26
C GLU A 250 6.90 17.00 5.63
N PRO A 251 6.54 17.32 6.90
CA PRO A 251 6.08 18.66 7.24
C PRO A 251 7.20 19.70 7.13
N LEU A 252 8.46 19.31 7.39
CA LEU A 252 9.63 20.17 7.22
C LEU A 252 9.85 20.52 5.74
N LEU A 253 9.83 19.51 4.85
CA LEU A 253 9.95 19.72 3.41
C LEU A 253 8.78 20.56 2.87
N ALA A 254 7.56 20.29 3.33
CA ALA A 254 6.38 21.06 2.94
C ALA A 254 6.56 22.54 3.26
N ARG A 255 6.98 22.86 4.48
CA ARG A 255 7.27 24.23 4.92
C ARG A 255 8.36 24.89 4.08
N TRP A 256 9.46 24.21 3.79
CA TRP A 256 10.55 24.76 2.95
C TRP A 256 10.14 24.99 1.50
N LEU A 257 9.22 24.18 0.98
CA LEU A 257 8.66 24.33 -0.36
C LEU A 257 7.50 25.34 -0.42
N GLY A 258 7.13 25.95 0.71
CA GLY A 258 6.02 26.92 0.78
C GLY A 258 4.64 26.29 0.57
N ARG A 259 4.50 24.96 0.75
CA ARG A 259 3.24 24.23 0.63
C ARG A 259 2.72 23.81 2.00
N ALA A 260 1.41 23.56 2.09
CA ALA A 260 0.84 22.91 3.26
C ALA A 260 1.42 21.48 3.43
N PRO A 261 1.62 21.02 4.68
CA PRO A 261 1.89 19.61 4.96
C PRO A 261 0.83 18.69 4.36
N HIS A 262 1.21 17.45 4.09
CA HIS A 262 0.27 16.48 3.55
C HIS A 262 -0.82 16.14 4.56
N GLU A 263 -2.08 16.38 4.20
CA GLU A 263 -3.24 15.90 4.94
C GLU A 263 -3.72 14.57 4.35
N PRO A 264 -3.54 13.44 5.06
CA PRO A 264 -3.99 12.15 4.55
C PRO A 264 -5.52 12.10 4.54
N GLN A 265 -6.09 11.44 3.53
CA GLN A 265 -7.52 11.14 3.54
C GLN A 265 -7.84 10.26 4.75
N THR A 266 -8.93 10.57 5.45
CA THR A 266 -9.39 9.77 6.59
C THR A 266 -10.68 9.01 6.27
N LEU A 267 -10.89 7.90 6.97
CA LEU A 267 -12.09 7.09 6.87
C LEU A 267 -12.41 6.46 8.23
N THR A 268 -13.69 6.49 8.59
CA THR A 268 -14.21 5.79 9.77
C THR A 268 -14.38 4.30 9.47
N ALA A 269 -13.80 3.43 10.30
CA ALA A 269 -13.89 1.98 10.17
C ALA A 269 -14.01 1.30 11.54
N HIS A 270 -14.44 0.03 11.56
CA HIS A 270 -14.52 -0.76 12.80
C HIS A 270 -13.36 -1.74 12.92
N LEU A 271 -12.75 -1.83 14.10
CA LEU A 271 -11.68 -2.80 14.37
C LEU A 271 -12.20 -4.24 14.31
N THR A 272 -11.55 -5.11 13.54
CA THR A 272 -11.91 -6.54 13.48
C THR A 272 -11.46 -7.34 14.70
N ARG A 273 -10.54 -6.79 15.50
CA ARG A 273 -10.03 -7.42 16.73
C ARG A 273 -9.60 -6.37 17.73
N LYS A 274 -9.48 -6.78 18.99
CA LYS A 274 -8.95 -5.91 20.04
C LYS A 274 -7.55 -5.44 19.68
N LEU A 275 -7.30 -4.17 19.94
CA LEU A 275 -6.00 -3.54 19.86
C LEU A 275 -5.53 -3.29 21.29
N THR A 276 -4.29 -3.62 21.61
CA THR A 276 -3.68 -3.21 22.87
C THR A 276 -2.71 -2.08 22.58
N SER A 277 -2.49 -1.15 23.49
CA SER A 277 -1.50 -0.09 23.32
C SER A 277 -0.82 0.17 24.66
N PRO A 278 0.50 0.41 24.70
CA PRO A 278 1.13 0.89 25.92
C PRO A 278 0.62 2.30 26.25
N PRO A 279 0.58 2.70 27.54
CA PRO A 279 0.07 4.01 27.93
C PRO A 279 1.02 5.18 27.60
N GLY A 280 2.32 4.94 27.38
CA GLY A 280 3.34 6.00 27.33
C GLY A 280 3.51 6.72 25.99
N ASP A 281 3.16 6.09 24.88
CA ASP A 281 3.43 6.57 23.52
C ASP A 281 2.14 6.69 22.71
N ASP A 282 2.12 7.58 21.72
CA ASP A 282 1.13 7.53 20.65
C ASP A 282 1.46 6.31 19.76
N ASP A 283 0.56 5.34 19.67
CA ASP A 283 0.78 4.07 18.95
C ASP A 283 0.20 4.17 17.53
N TYR A 284 1.09 4.18 16.54
CA TYR A 284 0.81 4.26 15.10
C TYR A 284 0.59 2.85 14.57
N VAL A 285 -0.65 2.41 14.65
CA VAL A 285 -1.05 1.05 14.32
C VAL A 285 -1.44 0.95 12.86
N ARG A 286 -0.60 0.27 12.08
CA ARG A 286 -0.90 -0.07 10.68
C ARG A 286 -2.08 -1.02 10.60
N VAL A 287 -2.99 -0.73 9.67
CA VAL A 287 -4.20 -1.52 9.42
C VAL A 287 -4.35 -1.84 7.94
N ALA A 288 -4.92 -3.01 7.65
CA ALA A 288 -5.55 -3.28 6.37
C ALA A 288 -7.02 -2.83 6.45
N VAL A 289 -7.53 -2.23 5.37
CA VAL A 289 -8.87 -1.66 5.31
C VAL A 289 -9.64 -2.29 4.17
N GLY A 290 -10.91 -2.59 4.40
CA GLY A 290 -11.82 -2.98 3.35
C GLY A 290 -13.27 -2.79 3.75
N ARG A 291 -14.17 -2.89 2.77
CA ARG A 291 -15.61 -2.76 2.96
C ARG A 291 -16.27 -4.12 2.80
N VAL A 292 -17.07 -4.54 3.78
CA VAL A 292 -17.90 -5.76 3.72
C VAL A 292 -19.35 -5.33 3.92
N GLY A 293 -20.18 -5.52 2.89
CA GLY A 293 -21.50 -4.89 2.83
C GLY A 293 -21.38 -3.37 2.89
N GLU A 294 -22.09 -2.74 3.82
CA GLU A 294 -22.01 -1.28 4.05
C GLU A 294 -20.93 -0.88 5.08
N ARG A 295 -20.25 -1.85 5.71
CA ARG A 295 -19.35 -1.58 6.83
C ARG A 295 -17.91 -1.50 6.38
N TRP A 296 -17.22 -0.43 6.80
CA TRP A 296 -15.77 -0.34 6.71
C TRP A 296 -15.12 -1.01 7.90
N LEU A 297 -14.08 -1.79 7.63
CA LEU A 297 -13.38 -2.61 8.60
C LEU A 297 -11.90 -2.29 8.57
N ALA A 298 -11.30 -2.21 9.75
CA ALA A 298 -9.87 -2.02 9.94
C ALA A 298 -9.32 -3.25 10.67
N ALA A 299 -8.45 -4.00 9.99
CA ALA A 299 -7.75 -5.15 10.54
C ALA A 299 -6.32 -4.74 10.92
N PRO A 300 -5.97 -4.67 12.23
CA PRO A 300 -4.60 -4.39 12.66
C PRO A 300 -3.61 -5.37 12.06
N LEU A 301 -2.51 -4.88 11.49
CA LEU A 301 -1.41 -5.70 10.97
C LEU A 301 -0.42 -6.10 12.07
N SER A 302 0.56 -6.93 11.72
CA SER A 302 1.63 -7.34 12.64
C SER A 302 2.41 -6.13 13.16
N ARG A 303 2.69 -6.12 14.46
CA ARG A 303 3.22 -4.93 15.18
C ARG A 303 4.75 -4.84 15.25
N GLY A 304 5.49 -5.74 14.61
CA GLY A 304 6.94 -5.69 14.60
C GLY A 304 7.46 -4.45 13.86
N ALA A 305 8.35 -3.68 14.49
CA ALA A 305 9.02 -2.54 13.87
C ALA A 305 10.00 -2.97 12.77
N GLY A 306 10.50 -4.22 12.82
CA GLY A 306 11.32 -4.87 11.79
C GLY A 306 10.55 -5.37 10.57
N VAL A 307 9.22 -5.33 10.56
CA VAL A 307 8.41 -5.96 9.52
C VAL A 307 8.10 -4.94 8.43
N ILE A 308 8.98 -4.84 7.43
CA ILE A 308 8.79 -3.95 6.27
C ILE A 308 7.55 -4.33 5.46
N THR A 309 7.22 -5.61 5.34
CA THR A 309 6.07 -6.10 4.58
C THR A 309 4.73 -5.61 5.13
N SER A 310 4.64 -5.24 6.42
CA SER A 310 3.43 -4.63 6.95
C SER A 310 3.25 -3.16 6.57
N LEU A 311 4.28 -2.46 6.09
CA LEU A 311 4.09 -1.16 5.40
C LEU A 311 3.47 -1.39 4.01
N VAL A 312 3.95 -2.38 3.27
CA VAL A 312 3.40 -2.74 1.94
C VAL A 312 1.92 -3.13 2.03
N ARG A 313 1.57 -3.93 3.06
CA ARG A 313 0.21 -4.42 3.30
C ARG A 313 -0.72 -3.36 3.91
N ALA A 314 -0.18 -2.32 4.55
CA ALA A 314 -0.98 -1.29 5.18
C ALA A 314 -1.83 -0.55 4.14
N ASP A 315 -3.10 -0.38 4.44
CA ASP A 315 -4.03 0.50 3.72
C ASP A 315 -4.14 1.86 4.41
N GLY A 316 -3.73 1.92 5.68
CA GLY A 316 -3.65 3.13 6.48
C GLY A 316 -3.12 2.88 7.88
N ILE A 317 -3.20 3.91 8.72
CA ILE A 317 -2.79 3.90 10.12
C ILE A 317 -3.92 4.41 11.01
N VAL A 318 -4.13 3.72 12.11
CA VAL A 318 -4.92 4.17 13.26
C VAL A 318 -3.95 4.68 14.31
N ILE A 319 -4.18 5.88 14.83
CA ILE A 319 -3.41 6.44 15.93
C ILE A 319 -4.17 6.15 17.22
N VAL A 320 -3.56 5.40 18.12
CA VAL A 320 -4.04 5.25 19.50
C VAL A 320 -3.30 6.27 20.35
N PRO A 321 -3.97 7.33 20.85
CA PRO A 321 -3.30 8.35 21.64
C PRO A 321 -2.70 7.76 22.92
N ARG A 322 -1.59 8.34 23.38
CA ARG A 322 -1.02 8.05 24.69
C ARG A 322 -2.08 8.15 25.78
N GLY A 323 -1.97 7.30 26.80
CA GLY A 323 -2.95 7.11 27.86
C GLY A 323 -4.10 6.16 27.52
N VAL A 324 -4.31 5.82 26.24
CA VAL A 324 -5.28 4.79 25.83
C VAL A 324 -4.58 3.43 25.76
N GLN A 325 -4.99 2.48 26.60
CA GLN A 325 -4.32 1.17 26.71
C GLN A 325 -4.76 0.13 25.66
N GLY A 326 -5.58 0.56 24.71
CA GLY A 326 -6.13 -0.29 23.68
C GLY A 326 -7.59 0.02 23.35
N LEU A 327 -8.10 -0.66 22.34
CA LEU A 327 -9.45 -0.52 21.82
C LEU A 327 -10.08 -1.92 21.68
N PRO A 328 -11.36 -2.11 22.05
CA PRO A 328 -12.02 -3.39 21.90
C PRO A 328 -12.28 -3.73 20.41
N ALA A 329 -12.55 -5.00 20.12
CA ALA A 329 -13.05 -5.39 18.80
C ALA A 329 -14.41 -4.71 18.54
N GLY A 330 -14.65 -4.27 17.31
CA GLY A 330 -15.84 -3.51 16.91
C GLY A 330 -15.76 -2.01 17.18
N ALA A 331 -14.74 -1.54 17.92
CA ALA A 331 -14.56 -0.11 18.16
C ALA A 331 -14.43 0.65 16.84
N GLU A 332 -15.13 1.79 16.76
CA GLU A 332 -15.00 2.73 15.67
C GLU A 332 -13.67 3.48 15.80
N VAL A 333 -12.94 3.58 14.70
CA VAL A 333 -11.64 4.24 14.61
C VAL A 333 -11.55 5.08 13.35
N GLU A 334 -10.84 6.20 13.45
CA GLU A 334 -10.42 6.97 12.28
C GLU A 334 -9.13 6.34 11.71
N VAL A 335 -9.15 6.02 10.42
CA VAL A 335 -7.99 5.51 9.70
C VAL A 335 -7.45 6.60 8.78
N ARG A 336 -6.17 6.95 8.93
CA ARG A 336 -5.42 7.77 7.97
C ARG A 336 -4.96 6.88 6.82
N LEU A 337 -5.49 7.11 5.64
CA LEU A 337 -5.34 6.20 4.50
C LEU A 337 -4.06 6.46 3.71
N TYR A 338 -3.44 5.37 3.26
CA TYR A 338 -2.36 5.36 2.27
C TYR A 338 -2.86 5.09 0.85
N ARG A 339 -4.13 4.71 0.71
CA ARG A 339 -4.80 4.42 -0.56
C ARG A 339 -6.15 5.12 -0.60
N PRO A 340 -6.62 5.58 -1.77
CA PRO A 340 -7.90 6.27 -1.85
C PRO A 340 -9.06 5.30 -1.52
N PRO A 341 -10.14 5.77 -0.85
CA PRO A 341 -11.26 4.92 -0.43
C PRO A 341 -11.89 4.09 -1.55
N HIS A 342 -11.95 4.61 -2.78
CA HIS A 342 -12.57 3.91 -3.90
C HIS A 342 -11.78 2.66 -4.35
N GLU A 343 -10.46 2.62 -4.12
CA GLU A 343 -9.66 1.40 -4.32
C GLU A 343 -9.90 0.39 -3.20
N LEU A 344 -10.01 0.88 -1.95
CA LEU A 344 -10.28 0.04 -0.78
C LEU A 344 -11.67 -0.60 -0.84
N ALA A 345 -12.66 0.10 -1.41
CA ALA A 345 -14.01 -0.43 -1.65
C ALA A 345 -14.02 -1.65 -2.60
N ARG A 346 -12.97 -1.80 -3.43
CA ARG A 346 -12.80 -2.93 -4.36
C ARG A 346 -11.94 -4.06 -3.78
N SER A 347 -11.59 -3.98 -2.49
CA SER A 347 -10.78 -4.99 -1.83
C SER A 347 -11.63 -6.16 -1.35
N ILE A 348 -11.18 -7.37 -1.66
CA ILE A 348 -11.71 -8.62 -1.14
C ILE A 348 -11.00 -8.90 0.19
N LEU A 349 -11.70 -8.67 1.29
CA LEU A 349 -11.25 -9.10 2.61
C LEU A 349 -11.39 -10.61 2.79
N ALA A 350 -10.24 -11.29 2.92
CA ALA A 350 -10.12 -12.71 3.23
C ALA A 350 -9.52 -12.89 4.63
N ILE A 351 -10.27 -13.47 5.57
CA ILE A 351 -9.79 -13.69 6.94
C ILE A 351 -9.86 -15.18 7.23
N GLY A 352 -8.72 -15.83 7.52
CA GLY A 352 -8.70 -17.27 7.78
C GLY A 352 -7.31 -17.88 7.84
N SER A 353 -7.19 -19.14 7.42
CA SER A 353 -5.89 -19.78 7.21
C SER A 353 -5.16 -19.15 6.02
N HIS A 354 -3.82 -19.09 6.09
CA HIS A 354 -2.98 -18.74 4.96
C HIS A 354 -2.81 -19.93 4.00
N ASP A 355 -2.62 -19.64 2.72
CA ASP A 355 -2.16 -20.57 1.69
C ASP A 355 -1.41 -19.80 0.58
N VAL A 356 -0.41 -20.45 -0.03
CA VAL A 356 0.42 -19.83 -1.10
C VAL A 356 -0.41 -19.57 -2.36
N ALA A 357 -1.42 -20.38 -2.67
CA ALA A 357 -2.31 -20.15 -3.80
C ALA A 357 -3.21 -18.91 -3.62
N LEU A 358 -3.45 -18.45 -2.38
CA LEU A 358 -4.10 -17.15 -2.16
C LEU A 358 -3.17 -15.98 -2.54
N ASP A 359 -1.88 -16.08 -2.26
CA ASP A 359 -0.89 -15.07 -2.67
C ASP A 359 -0.78 -15.02 -4.20
N LEU A 360 -0.78 -16.18 -4.87
CA LEU A 360 -0.88 -16.26 -6.34
C LEU A 360 -2.21 -15.67 -6.84
N MET A 361 -3.34 -15.99 -6.22
CA MET A 361 -4.64 -15.45 -6.62
C MET A 361 -4.65 -13.91 -6.60
N ALA A 362 -3.98 -13.28 -5.63
CA ALA A 362 -3.85 -11.83 -5.57
C ALA A 362 -3.21 -11.24 -6.85
N GLN A 363 -2.21 -11.93 -7.43
CA GLN A 363 -1.58 -11.54 -8.70
C GLN A 363 -2.58 -11.59 -9.87
N TYR A 364 -3.42 -12.63 -9.95
CA TYR A 364 -4.38 -12.81 -11.04
C TYR A 364 -5.63 -11.94 -10.88
N LEU A 365 -5.93 -11.49 -9.67
CA LEU A 365 -7.00 -10.52 -9.39
C LEU A 365 -6.61 -9.07 -9.74
N ALA A 366 -5.31 -8.74 -9.70
CA ALA A 366 -4.85 -7.37 -9.95
C ALA A 366 -5.24 -6.82 -11.33
N PRO A 367 -5.07 -7.55 -12.46
CA PRO A 367 -5.57 -7.12 -13.78
C PRO A 367 -7.09 -6.92 -13.84
N ARG A 368 -7.83 -7.64 -12.98
CA ARG A 368 -9.30 -7.56 -12.85
C ARG A 368 -9.74 -6.44 -11.90
N ARG A 369 -8.82 -5.53 -11.52
CA ARG A 369 -9.06 -4.39 -10.62
C ARG A 369 -9.66 -4.81 -9.27
N ARG A 370 -9.26 -5.99 -8.79
CA ARG A 370 -9.57 -6.49 -7.45
C ARG A 370 -8.28 -6.67 -6.68
N ARG A 371 -8.31 -6.21 -5.43
CA ARG A 371 -7.22 -6.43 -4.48
C ARG A 371 -7.66 -7.50 -3.50
N LEU A 372 -6.85 -8.52 -3.28
CA LEU A 372 -7.06 -9.48 -2.20
C LEU A 372 -6.28 -9.01 -0.97
N SER A 373 -6.99 -8.76 0.13
CA SER A 373 -6.40 -8.42 1.41
C SER A 373 -6.63 -9.56 2.39
N SER A 374 -5.57 -10.30 2.68
CA SER A 374 -5.63 -11.50 3.52
C SER A 374 -5.09 -11.24 4.94
N ALA A 375 -5.87 -11.59 5.96
CA ALA A 375 -5.41 -11.63 7.35
C ALA A 375 -5.39 -13.07 7.88
N HIS A 376 -4.26 -13.48 8.47
CA HIS A 376 -4.02 -14.87 8.86
C HIS A 376 -4.30 -15.08 10.35
N VAL A 377 -5.49 -15.59 10.66
CA VAL A 377 -5.95 -15.88 12.03
C VAL A 377 -6.25 -17.36 12.26
N GLY A 378 -5.95 -18.22 11.29
CA GLY A 378 -6.30 -19.64 11.28
C GLY A 378 -7.74 -19.89 10.83
N SER A 379 -8.07 -21.15 10.51
CA SER A 379 -9.36 -21.50 9.89
C SER A 379 -10.55 -21.18 10.82
N LEU A 380 -10.47 -21.55 12.11
CA LEU A 380 -11.52 -21.24 13.08
C LEU A 380 -11.72 -19.74 13.27
N GLY A 381 -10.62 -18.98 13.34
CA GLY A 381 -10.68 -17.51 13.40
C GLY A 381 -11.37 -16.91 12.18
N GLY A 382 -11.15 -17.50 10.99
CA GLY A 382 -11.84 -17.12 9.75
C GLY A 382 -13.35 -17.36 9.80
N LEU A 383 -13.79 -18.53 10.28
CA LEU A 383 -15.22 -18.82 10.45
C LEU A 383 -15.89 -17.84 11.44
N VAL A 384 -15.19 -17.50 12.53
CA VAL A 384 -15.68 -16.50 13.50
C VAL A 384 -15.77 -15.11 12.88
N ALA A 385 -14.80 -14.71 12.06
CA ALA A 385 -14.83 -13.43 11.33
C ALA A 385 -16.00 -13.37 10.33
N LEU A 386 -16.24 -14.44 9.57
CA LEU A 386 -17.42 -14.57 8.70
C LEU A 386 -18.72 -14.43 9.49
N ARG A 387 -18.82 -15.05 10.67
CA ARG A 387 -20.01 -14.95 11.54
C ARG A 387 -20.31 -13.51 11.94
N ARG A 388 -19.27 -12.69 12.14
CA ARG A 388 -19.37 -11.27 12.51
C ARG A 388 -19.56 -10.32 11.32
N GLY A 389 -19.55 -10.85 10.09
CA GLY A 389 -19.59 -10.04 8.88
C GLY A 389 -18.31 -9.23 8.66
N GLU A 390 -17.16 -9.77 9.10
CA GLU A 390 -15.85 -9.07 9.06
C GLU A 390 -15.01 -9.44 7.82
N ALA A 391 -15.49 -10.37 6.98
CA ALA A 391 -14.80 -10.83 5.78
C ALA A 391 -15.80 -11.29 4.71
N HIS A 392 -15.38 -11.24 3.45
CA HIS A 392 -16.17 -11.80 2.34
C HIS A 392 -16.01 -13.32 2.23
N LEU A 393 -14.80 -13.80 2.51
CA LEU A 393 -14.44 -15.21 2.46
C LEU A 393 -13.40 -15.56 3.52
N ALA A 394 -13.30 -16.85 3.86
CA ALA A 394 -12.27 -17.39 4.73
C ALA A 394 -11.61 -18.61 4.10
N GLY A 395 -10.28 -18.69 4.14
CA GLY A 395 -9.58 -19.93 3.83
C GLY A 395 -9.66 -20.92 5.00
N ALA A 396 -10.06 -22.17 4.73
CA ALA A 396 -10.21 -23.20 5.76
C ALA A 396 -9.80 -24.61 5.30
N HIS A 397 -9.28 -25.39 6.24
CA HIS A 397 -8.83 -26.77 6.04
C HIS A 397 -8.97 -27.56 7.36
N LEU A 398 -10.17 -27.53 7.93
CA LEU A 398 -10.48 -28.13 9.22
C LEU A 398 -10.98 -29.56 9.01
N LEU A 399 -10.17 -30.55 9.38
CA LEU A 399 -10.60 -31.94 9.44
C LEU A 399 -11.46 -32.15 10.69
N ASP A 400 -12.62 -32.78 10.51
CA ASP A 400 -13.42 -33.30 11.62
C ASP A 400 -13.02 -34.76 11.90
N PRO A 401 -12.40 -35.06 13.05
CA PRO A 401 -11.96 -36.42 13.40
C PRO A 401 -13.09 -37.46 13.44
N GLU A 402 -14.32 -37.04 13.76
CA GLU A 402 -15.46 -37.94 13.94
C GLU A 402 -16.04 -38.40 12.60
N THR A 403 -16.15 -37.48 11.64
CA THR A 403 -16.78 -37.73 10.34
C THR A 403 -15.78 -37.96 9.21
N GLY A 404 -14.53 -37.53 9.38
CA GLY A 404 -13.54 -37.48 8.32
C GLY A 404 -13.81 -36.40 7.26
N GLU A 405 -14.87 -35.59 7.41
CA GLU A 405 -15.18 -34.51 6.48
C GLU A 405 -14.36 -33.26 6.76
N TYR A 406 -13.92 -32.57 5.70
CA TYR A 406 -13.31 -31.25 5.80
C TYR A 406 -14.36 -30.14 5.82
N ASN A 407 -14.15 -29.15 6.69
CA ASN A 407 -14.81 -27.84 6.78
C ASN A 407 -16.32 -27.85 7.09
N ALA A 408 -17.13 -28.70 6.47
CA ALA A 408 -18.59 -28.68 6.58
C ALA A 408 -19.11 -28.83 8.02
N PRO A 409 -18.58 -29.74 8.87
CA PRO A 409 -19.00 -29.82 10.28
C PRO A 409 -18.73 -28.54 11.06
N TYR A 410 -17.58 -27.91 10.84
CA TYR A 410 -17.21 -26.64 11.48
C TYR A 410 -18.05 -25.47 10.96
N VAL A 411 -18.39 -25.44 9.67
CA VAL A 411 -19.31 -24.44 9.12
C VAL A 411 -20.66 -24.51 9.82
N ARG A 412 -21.27 -25.70 9.97
CA ARG A 412 -22.53 -25.89 10.72
C ARG A 412 -22.42 -25.37 12.16
N ARG A 413 -21.32 -25.67 12.84
CA ARG A 413 -21.09 -25.27 14.23
C ARG A 413 -20.88 -23.76 14.40
N TYR A 414 -20.14 -23.11 13.50
CA TYR A 414 -19.69 -21.72 13.68
C TYR A 414 -20.51 -20.68 12.91
N LEU A 415 -21.28 -21.09 11.90
CA LEU A 415 -22.13 -20.20 11.09
C LEU A 415 -23.62 -20.62 11.11
N PRO A 416 -24.21 -20.99 12.27
CA PRO A 416 -25.54 -21.58 12.31
C PRO A 416 -26.60 -20.65 11.70
N GLY A 417 -27.54 -21.23 10.95
CA GLY A 417 -28.63 -20.53 10.29
C GLY A 417 -28.23 -19.81 9.00
N ARG A 418 -27.03 -20.03 8.46
CA ARG A 418 -26.56 -19.41 7.21
C ARG A 418 -26.30 -20.45 6.13
N ARG A 419 -26.65 -20.11 4.89
CA ARG A 419 -26.24 -20.88 3.71
C ARG A 419 -24.83 -20.46 3.33
N VAL A 420 -23.93 -21.42 3.18
CA VAL A 420 -22.50 -21.18 2.95
C VAL A 420 -22.02 -22.05 1.80
N ALA A 421 -21.27 -21.47 0.88
CA ALA A 421 -20.54 -22.19 -0.16
C ALA A 421 -19.14 -22.57 0.35
N LEU A 422 -18.81 -23.85 0.25
CA LEU A 422 -17.44 -24.34 0.30
C LEU A 422 -16.94 -24.46 -1.13
N VAL A 423 -16.02 -23.59 -1.55
CA VAL A 423 -15.42 -23.61 -2.88
C VAL A 423 -14.02 -24.19 -2.75
N THR A 424 -13.79 -25.38 -3.29
CA THR A 424 -12.47 -26.02 -3.19
C THR A 424 -11.46 -25.24 -4.01
N LEU A 425 -10.39 -24.80 -3.36
CA LEU A 425 -9.29 -24.10 -4.02
C LEU A 425 -8.30 -25.12 -4.58
N THR A 426 -7.89 -26.07 -3.75
CA THR A 426 -6.87 -27.08 -4.10
C THR A 426 -6.83 -28.18 -3.04
N TYR A 427 -6.33 -29.35 -3.43
CA TYR A 427 -5.76 -30.31 -2.49
C TYR A 427 -4.27 -30.05 -2.35
N ARG A 428 -3.73 -30.21 -1.14
CA ARG A 428 -2.30 -30.00 -0.90
C ARG A 428 -1.72 -31.04 0.04
N GLN A 429 -0.44 -31.37 -0.15
CA GLN A 429 0.29 -32.28 0.72
C GLN A 429 0.77 -31.58 1.99
N GLN A 430 0.45 -32.16 3.14
CA GLN A 430 1.07 -31.86 4.41
C GLN A 430 2.11 -32.91 4.78
N GLY A 431 3.16 -32.46 5.46
CA GLY A 431 4.30 -33.29 5.77
C GLY A 431 5.33 -32.60 6.64
N LEU A 432 6.37 -33.33 6.98
CA LEU A 432 7.47 -32.85 7.80
C LEU A 432 8.47 -32.09 6.93
N ILE A 433 8.71 -30.85 7.28
CA ILE A 433 9.78 -30.01 6.73
C ILE A 433 11.03 -30.29 7.55
N VAL A 434 12.11 -30.71 6.89
CA VAL A 434 13.38 -31.07 7.54
C VAL A 434 14.57 -30.42 6.81
N PRO A 435 15.72 -30.23 7.47
CA PRO A 435 16.92 -29.73 6.81
C PRO A 435 17.30 -30.59 5.61
N ARG A 436 17.93 -29.97 4.61
CA ARG A 436 18.41 -30.64 3.41
C ARG A 436 19.29 -31.85 3.78
N GLY A 437 19.04 -32.99 3.14
CA GLY A 437 19.69 -34.26 3.42
C GLY A 437 19.13 -35.01 4.64
N ASN A 438 18.15 -34.44 5.34
CA ASN A 438 17.49 -35.03 6.52
C ASN A 438 18.50 -35.63 7.54
N PRO A 439 19.35 -34.80 8.17
CA PRO A 439 20.51 -35.27 8.94
C PRO A 439 20.14 -36.15 10.14
N LYS A 440 18.92 -36.02 10.68
CA LYS A 440 18.42 -36.83 11.80
C LYS A 440 17.67 -38.09 11.36
N GLY A 441 17.56 -38.31 10.05
CA GLY A 441 16.91 -39.49 9.48
C GLY A 441 15.43 -39.62 9.86
N ILE A 442 14.73 -38.50 10.00
CA ILE A 442 13.30 -38.46 10.39
C ILE A 442 12.48 -39.08 9.25
N ARG A 443 11.51 -39.94 9.56
CA ARG A 443 10.68 -40.64 8.57
C ARG A 443 9.19 -40.43 8.78
N GLY A 444 8.76 -40.15 10.00
CA GLY A 444 7.35 -40.05 10.36
C GLY A 444 7.10 -39.29 11.65
N LEU A 445 5.84 -39.29 12.09
CA LEU A 445 5.43 -38.59 13.32
C LEU A 445 5.98 -39.26 14.58
N GLU A 446 6.24 -40.56 14.54
CA GLU A 446 6.79 -41.34 15.63
C GLU A 446 8.18 -40.83 16.05
N ASP A 447 8.98 -40.36 15.07
CA ASP A 447 10.31 -39.79 15.31
C ASP A 447 10.27 -38.48 16.10
N LEU A 448 9.13 -37.79 16.19
CA LEU A 448 8.98 -36.56 16.97
C LEU A 448 9.14 -36.78 18.48
N THR A 449 9.03 -38.03 18.94
CA THR A 449 9.21 -38.41 20.35
C THR A 449 10.67 -38.62 20.74
N ARG A 450 11.59 -38.58 19.75
CA ARG A 450 13.01 -38.80 20.00
C ARG A 450 13.61 -37.61 20.75
N PRO A 451 14.49 -37.85 21.75
CA PRO A 451 15.07 -36.79 22.58
C PRO A 451 16.06 -35.90 21.81
N ASP A 452 16.52 -36.34 20.65
CA ASP A 452 17.40 -35.56 19.78
C ASP A 452 16.64 -34.70 18.76
N VAL A 453 15.30 -34.72 18.72
CA VAL A 453 14.51 -34.03 17.69
C VAL A 453 13.74 -32.86 18.28
N ARG A 454 14.06 -31.62 17.85
CA ARG A 454 13.32 -30.41 18.23
C ARG A 454 12.29 -30.07 17.17
N PHE A 455 11.03 -30.03 17.56
CA PHE A 455 9.91 -29.72 16.70
C PHE A 455 9.50 -28.24 16.81
N VAL A 456 9.00 -27.68 15.71
CA VAL A 456 8.26 -26.40 15.70
C VAL A 456 6.88 -26.61 15.07
N ASN A 457 5.88 -26.06 15.73
CA ASN A 457 4.47 -26.32 15.46
C ASN A 457 3.77 -25.13 14.79
N ARG A 458 2.56 -25.34 14.28
CA ARG A 458 1.63 -24.28 13.88
C ARG A 458 0.80 -23.83 15.08
N GLN A 459 0.34 -22.59 15.07
CA GLN A 459 -0.46 -22.01 16.15
C GLN A 459 -1.73 -22.83 16.46
N ARG A 460 -2.14 -22.82 17.73
CA ARG A 460 -3.39 -23.46 18.16
C ARG A 460 -4.59 -23.01 17.31
N GLY A 461 -5.41 -23.96 16.87
CA GLY A 461 -6.58 -23.73 16.02
C GLY A 461 -6.30 -23.62 14.51
N ALA A 462 -5.04 -23.76 14.09
CA ALA A 462 -4.73 -24.01 12.67
C ALA A 462 -5.18 -25.42 12.26
N GLY A 463 -5.66 -25.60 11.03
CA GLY A 463 -6.03 -26.92 10.50
C GLY A 463 -4.87 -27.92 10.55
N THR A 464 -3.65 -27.46 10.29
CA THR A 464 -2.40 -28.25 10.45
C THR A 464 -2.19 -28.74 11.88
N ARG A 465 -2.51 -27.92 12.89
CA ARG A 465 -2.39 -28.33 14.30
C ARG A 465 -3.45 -29.36 14.65
N ILE A 466 -4.70 -29.15 14.22
CA ILE A 466 -5.79 -30.11 14.43
C ILE A 466 -5.46 -31.46 13.77
N LEU A 467 -4.91 -31.44 12.55
CA LEU A 467 -4.50 -32.64 11.83
C LEU A 467 -3.35 -33.37 12.55
N LEU A 468 -2.33 -32.63 13.01
CA LEU A 468 -1.24 -33.18 13.80
C LEU A 468 -1.78 -33.86 15.07
N ASP A 469 -2.58 -33.14 15.85
CA ASP A 469 -3.08 -33.60 17.15
C ASP A 469 -3.90 -34.88 16.98
N TYR A 470 -4.76 -34.94 15.94
CA TYR A 470 -5.51 -36.14 15.58
C TYR A 470 -4.60 -37.35 15.27
N HIS A 471 -3.54 -37.15 14.49
CA HIS A 471 -2.63 -38.24 14.13
C HIS A 471 -1.72 -38.66 15.29
N LEU A 472 -1.27 -37.72 16.14
CA LEU A 472 -0.53 -38.04 17.35
C LEU A 472 -1.39 -38.86 18.32
N GLU A 473 -2.66 -38.49 18.51
CA GLU A 473 -3.60 -39.24 19.33
C GLU A 473 -3.79 -40.67 18.82
N ARG A 474 -3.95 -40.86 17.50
CA ARG A 474 -4.05 -42.20 16.88
C ARG A 474 -2.79 -43.06 17.04
N LEU A 475 -1.63 -42.42 17.16
CA LEU A 475 -0.35 -43.08 17.42
C LEU A 475 -0.09 -43.27 18.92
N GLY A 476 -0.98 -42.79 19.80
CA GLY A 476 -0.78 -42.84 21.26
C GLY A 476 0.34 -41.91 21.75
N ILE A 477 0.71 -40.90 20.96
CA ILE A 477 1.76 -39.93 21.29
C ILE A 477 1.12 -38.71 21.96
N ARG A 478 1.52 -38.42 23.20
CA ARG A 478 1.05 -37.23 23.92
C ARG A 478 1.89 -36.01 23.56
N PRO A 479 1.29 -34.80 23.49
CA PRO A 479 1.99 -33.53 23.31
C PRO A 479 3.29 -33.35 24.09
N GLU A 480 3.32 -33.76 25.35
CA GLU A 480 4.46 -33.56 26.25
C GLU A 480 5.66 -34.43 25.88
N GLN A 481 5.45 -35.45 25.03
CA GLN A 481 6.52 -36.31 24.51
C GLN A 481 7.23 -35.69 23.30
N VAL A 482 6.69 -34.61 22.72
CA VAL A 482 7.27 -33.92 21.56
C VAL A 482 8.03 -32.68 22.04
N GLN A 483 9.36 -32.72 21.92
CA GLN A 483 10.19 -31.58 22.32
C GLN A 483 9.92 -30.38 21.42
N GLY A 484 9.50 -29.25 22.01
CA GLY A 484 9.18 -28.03 21.24
C GLY A 484 7.75 -27.96 20.73
N TYR A 485 6.85 -28.84 21.18
CA TYR A 485 5.44 -28.85 20.79
C TYR A 485 4.71 -27.49 20.94
N ASP A 486 5.08 -26.70 21.96
CA ASP A 486 4.54 -25.36 22.24
C ASP A 486 5.30 -24.23 21.54
N GLN A 487 6.35 -24.53 20.76
CA GLN A 487 6.97 -23.55 19.89
C GLN A 487 6.10 -23.38 18.65
N GLU A 488 5.39 -22.25 18.57
CA GLU A 488 4.39 -22.04 17.51
C GLU A 488 4.83 -20.98 16.49
N GLU A 489 4.47 -21.23 15.24
CA GLU A 489 4.60 -20.31 14.12
C GLU A 489 3.25 -20.07 13.43
N TYR A 490 3.09 -18.91 12.78
CA TYR A 490 1.80 -18.45 12.22
C TYR A 490 1.62 -18.66 10.72
N THR A 491 2.68 -19.01 9.98
CA THR A 491 2.62 -19.41 8.57
C THR A 491 3.47 -20.65 8.30
N HIS A 492 3.21 -21.33 7.17
CA HIS A 492 4.04 -22.45 6.73
C HIS A 492 5.48 -22.02 6.41
N LEU A 493 5.66 -20.82 5.84
CA LEU A 493 6.98 -20.25 5.56
C LEU A 493 7.75 -19.94 6.85
N ALA A 494 7.07 -19.51 7.92
CA ALA A 494 7.70 -19.28 9.22
C ALA A 494 8.17 -20.59 9.88
N VAL A 495 7.37 -21.67 9.77
CA VAL A 495 7.82 -23.03 10.16
C VAL A 495 9.07 -23.43 9.40
N ALA A 496 9.05 -23.27 8.08
CA ALA A 496 10.20 -23.59 7.23
C ALA A 496 11.43 -22.74 7.59
N ALA A 497 11.26 -21.44 7.87
CA ALA A 497 12.34 -20.56 8.29
C ALA A 497 12.96 -20.99 9.64
N SER A 498 12.13 -21.42 10.60
CA SER A 498 12.58 -21.96 11.87
C SER A 498 13.41 -23.25 11.70
N VAL A 499 13.08 -24.09 10.72
CA VAL A 499 13.90 -25.26 10.36
C VAL A 499 15.19 -24.85 9.64
N ALA A 500 15.11 -23.96 8.65
CA ALA A 500 16.27 -23.50 7.86
C ALA A 500 17.33 -22.80 8.72
N SER A 501 16.90 -22.03 9.73
CA SER A 501 17.77 -21.35 10.69
C SER A 501 18.35 -22.25 11.78
N GLY A 502 17.96 -23.54 11.83
CA GLY A 502 18.42 -24.49 12.86
C GLY A 502 17.78 -24.30 14.24
N ARG A 503 16.78 -23.41 14.37
CA ARG A 503 15.99 -23.22 15.59
C ARG A 503 15.16 -24.48 15.90
N ALA A 504 14.68 -25.16 14.88
CA ALA A 504 14.06 -26.48 14.97
C ALA A 504 14.70 -27.45 13.99
N ASP A 505 14.56 -28.74 14.26
CA ASP A 505 15.05 -29.81 13.39
C ASP A 505 13.96 -30.32 12.44
N VAL A 506 12.70 -30.07 12.79
CA VAL A 506 11.54 -30.49 12.01
C VAL A 506 10.32 -29.62 12.34
N GLY A 507 9.45 -29.41 11.36
CA GLY A 507 8.15 -28.79 11.58
C GLY A 507 7.09 -29.32 10.62
N LEU A 508 5.82 -29.23 11.00
CA LEU A 508 4.72 -29.66 10.12
C LEU A 508 4.28 -28.52 9.21
N GLY A 509 4.27 -28.76 7.90
CA GLY A 509 3.89 -27.75 6.91
C GLY A 509 3.57 -28.34 5.54
N ILE A 510 3.68 -27.50 4.51
CA ILE A 510 3.37 -27.85 3.11
C ILE A 510 4.65 -27.95 2.28
N ALA A 511 4.65 -28.79 1.25
CA ALA A 511 5.82 -29.02 0.39
C ALA A 511 6.37 -27.74 -0.26
N ALA A 512 5.48 -26.86 -0.73
CA ALA A 512 5.87 -25.57 -1.31
C ALA A 512 6.69 -24.68 -0.34
N ALA A 513 6.39 -24.72 0.97
CA ALA A 513 7.14 -23.95 1.97
C ALA A 513 8.55 -24.52 2.21
N ALA A 514 8.71 -25.85 2.16
CA ALA A 514 10.02 -26.49 2.24
C ALA A 514 10.89 -26.13 1.03
N GLN A 515 10.34 -26.24 -0.18
CA GLN A 515 11.05 -25.91 -1.42
C GLN A 515 11.51 -24.45 -1.45
N ALA A 516 10.65 -23.52 -0.99
CA ALA A 516 10.95 -22.09 -0.98
C ALA A 516 12.22 -21.73 -0.18
N LEU A 517 12.64 -22.58 0.77
CA LEU A 517 13.86 -22.40 1.57
C LEU A 517 14.92 -23.48 1.32
N GLY A 518 14.78 -24.24 0.22
CA GLY A 518 15.74 -25.29 -0.15
C GLY A 518 15.82 -26.47 0.83
N LEU A 519 14.75 -26.68 1.61
CA LEU A 519 14.61 -27.75 2.60
C LEU A 519 14.02 -29.02 1.97
N ASP A 520 14.21 -30.15 2.65
CA ASP A 520 13.61 -31.40 2.25
C ASP A 520 12.22 -31.56 2.89
N PHE A 521 11.38 -32.39 2.27
CA PHE A 521 9.99 -32.58 2.66
C PHE A 521 9.62 -34.06 2.69
N ILE A 522 8.99 -34.50 3.77
CA ILE A 522 8.49 -35.85 3.96
C ILE A 522 6.96 -35.81 3.92
N PRO A 523 6.31 -36.24 2.83
CA PRO A 523 4.87 -36.19 2.71
C PRO A 523 4.20 -37.15 3.69
N LEU A 524 3.15 -36.69 4.37
CA LEU A 524 2.38 -37.50 5.32
C LEU A 524 0.91 -37.62 4.90
N PHE A 525 0.27 -36.51 4.57
CA PHE A 525 -1.18 -36.42 4.40
C PHE A 525 -1.54 -35.56 3.18
N THR A 526 -2.73 -35.78 2.63
CA THR A 526 -3.36 -34.85 1.69
C THR A 526 -4.50 -34.15 2.41
N GLU A 527 -4.58 -32.83 2.29
CA GLU A 527 -5.65 -32.04 2.88
C GLU A 527 -6.41 -31.24 1.83
N GLN A 528 -7.69 -31.01 2.10
CA GLN A 528 -8.54 -30.14 1.32
C GLN A 528 -8.52 -28.71 1.86
N TYR A 529 -8.25 -27.76 0.98
CA TYR A 529 -8.32 -26.34 1.29
C TYR A 529 -9.47 -25.68 0.53
N ASP A 530 -10.43 -25.14 1.27
CA ASP A 530 -11.63 -24.48 0.73
C ASP A 530 -11.63 -22.98 1.02
N LEU A 531 -12.25 -22.23 0.11
CA LEU A 531 -12.77 -20.90 0.37
C LEU A 531 -14.19 -21.06 0.94
N VAL A 532 -14.38 -20.64 2.19
CA VAL A 532 -15.67 -20.60 2.85
C VAL A 532 -16.31 -19.24 2.57
N VAL A 533 -17.46 -19.25 1.88
CA VAL A 533 -18.12 -18.03 1.41
C VAL A 533 -19.59 -18.02 1.80
N PRO A 534 -20.05 -17.09 2.65
CA PRO A 534 -21.47 -16.92 2.92
C PRO A 534 -22.26 -16.60 1.63
N ALA A 535 -23.46 -17.14 1.49
CA ALA A 535 -24.26 -17.04 0.26
C ALA A 535 -24.47 -15.60 -0.22
N GLU A 536 -24.63 -14.65 0.70
CA GLU A 536 -24.79 -13.22 0.39
C GLU A 536 -23.57 -12.58 -0.28
N HIS A 537 -22.38 -13.19 -0.16
CA HIS A 537 -21.16 -12.73 -0.83
C HIS A 537 -20.85 -13.52 -2.10
N TYR A 538 -21.31 -14.76 -2.20
CA TYR A 538 -20.99 -15.66 -3.31
C TYR A 538 -21.39 -15.09 -4.67
N GLU A 539 -22.58 -14.49 -4.76
CA GLU A 539 -23.12 -13.89 -6.00
C GLU A 539 -22.79 -12.40 -6.15
N SER A 540 -21.95 -11.84 -5.26
CA SER A 540 -21.63 -10.42 -5.29
C SER A 540 -20.67 -10.06 -6.43
N GLU A 541 -20.82 -8.84 -6.98
CA GLU A 541 -19.85 -8.27 -7.94
C GLU A 541 -18.42 -8.18 -7.35
N THR A 542 -18.30 -8.14 -6.03
CA THR A 542 -17.01 -8.14 -5.32
C THR A 542 -16.26 -9.45 -5.55
N LEU A 543 -16.95 -10.60 -5.46
CA LEU A 543 -16.34 -11.92 -5.59
C LEU A 543 -16.39 -12.52 -7.00
N ALA A 544 -17.19 -11.97 -7.93
CA ALA A 544 -17.23 -12.46 -9.31
C ALA A 544 -15.84 -12.66 -9.96
N PRO A 545 -14.86 -11.74 -9.80
CA PRO A 545 -13.51 -11.95 -10.34
C PRO A 545 -12.72 -13.10 -9.71
N VAL A 546 -13.07 -13.54 -8.49
CA VAL A 546 -12.47 -14.75 -7.89
C VAL A 546 -12.87 -15.97 -8.69
N TRP A 547 -14.14 -16.07 -9.08
CA TRP A 547 -14.65 -17.20 -9.85
C TRP A 547 -14.05 -17.25 -11.25
N GLU A 548 -13.86 -16.10 -11.88
CA GLU A 548 -13.12 -15.99 -13.13
C GLU A 548 -11.67 -16.47 -12.98
N VAL A 549 -11.00 -16.12 -11.88
CA VAL A 549 -9.63 -16.58 -11.62
C VAL A 549 -9.58 -18.10 -11.37
N LEU A 550 -10.55 -18.67 -10.65
CA LEU A 550 -10.61 -20.13 -10.46
C LEU A 550 -10.90 -20.87 -11.77
N ALA A 551 -11.50 -20.21 -12.78
CA ALA A 551 -11.71 -20.77 -14.12
C ALA A 551 -10.54 -20.50 -15.08
N ASP A 552 -9.55 -19.69 -14.70
CA ASP A 552 -8.41 -19.29 -15.53
C ASP A 552 -7.35 -20.41 -15.58
N ASP A 553 -7.09 -20.94 -16.78
CA ASP A 553 -6.13 -22.02 -17.00
C ASP A 553 -4.70 -21.62 -16.59
N ALA A 554 -4.33 -20.34 -16.77
CA ALA A 554 -3.00 -19.87 -16.37
C ALA A 554 -2.85 -19.84 -14.85
N PHE A 555 -3.94 -19.53 -14.12
CA PHE A 555 -3.93 -19.61 -12.66
C PHE A 555 -3.85 -21.07 -12.19
N ARG A 556 -4.65 -21.96 -12.78
CA ARG A 556 -4.61 -23.40 -12.48
C ARG A 556 -3.22 -23.99 -12.72
N ALA A 557 -2.58 -23.64 -13.82
CA ALA A 557 -1.21 -24.07 -14.12
C ALA A 557 -0.19 -23.54 -13.10
N ALA A 558 -0.32 -22.28 -12.67
CA ALA A 558 0.56 -21.71 -11.65
C ALA A 558 0.41 -22.41 -10.28
N VAL A 559 -0.82 -22.78 -9.89
CA VAL A 559 -1.05 -23.57 -8.67
C VAL A 559 -0.53 -25.00 -8.82
N ALA A 560 -0.72 -25.64 -9.98
CA ALA A 560 -0.18 -26.99 -10.25
C ALA A 560 1.36 -27.05 -10.22
N ALA A 561 2.03 -25.93 -10.51
CA ALA A 561 3.49 -25.83 -10.45
C ALA A 561 4.03 -25.80 -9.00
N LEU A 562 3.18 -25.54 -7.99
CA LEU A 562 3.58 -25.60 -6.59
C LEU A 562 3.75 -27.07 -6.14
N PRO A 563 4.88 -27.45 -5.51
CA PRO A 563 5.06 -28.81 -5.05
C PRO A 563 3.97 -29.24 -4.07
N GLY A 564 3.42 -30.43 -4.32
CA GLY A 564 2.40 -31.05 -3.48
C GLY A 564 1.01 -30.43 -3.63
N TYR A 565 0.77 -29.54 -4.60
CA TYR A 565 -0.55 -28.99 -4.90
C TYR A 565 -1.24 -29.76 -6.04
N ASP A 566 -2.53 -29.97 -5.89
CA ASP A 566 -3.42 -30.53 -6.91
C ASP A 566 -4.63 -29.60 -7.09
N PRO A 567 -4.71 -28.86 -8.22
CA PRO A 567 -5.83 -27.98 -8.53
C PRO A 567 -6.97 -28.68 -9.29
N SER A 568 -6.95 -30.01 -9.46
CA SER A 568 -8.03 -30.72 -10.15
C SER A 568 -9.44 -30.47 -9.57
N PRO A 569 -9.65 -30.35 -8.23
CA PRO A 569 -10.97 -30.02 -7.69
C PRO A 569 -11.25 -28.50 -7.65
N MET A 570 -10.35 -27.65 -8.17
CA MET A 570 -10.47 -26.20 -8.04
C MET A 570 -11.79 -25.70 -8.63
N GLY A 571 -12.48 -24.86 -7.88
CA GLY A 571 -13.77 -24.27 -8.24
C GLY A 571 -14.98 -25.17 -7.99
N GLN A 572 -14.81 -26.41 -7.51
CA GLN A 572 -15.94 -27.24 -7.10
C GLN A 572 -16.65 -26.62 -5.89
N VAL A 573 -17.99 -26.63 -5.92
CA VAL A 573 -18.81 -25.95 -4.90
C VAL A 573 -19.68 -26.95 -4.16
N ARG A 574 -19.58 -26.97 -2.83
CA ARG A 574 -20.48 -27.69 -1.92
C ARG A 574 -21.24 -26.68 -1.07
N TRP A 575 -22.56 -26.68 -1.18
CA TRP A 575 -23.42 -25.85 -0.33
C TRP A 575 -23.67 -26.54 1.02
N VAL A 576 -23.48 -25.80 2.10
CA VAL A 576 -23.77 -26.22 3.47
C VAL A 576 -24.85 -25.28 4.03
N ASN A 577 -25.97 -25.87 4.45
CA ASN A 577 -26.94 -25.18 5.28
C ASN A 577 -26.48 -25.40 6.72
N ALA A 578 -25.94 -24.34 7.32
CA ALA A 578 -25.31 -24.37 8.64
C ALA A 578 -26.32 -24.29 9.78
#